data_AF-A0A526VJ43-F1
#
_entry.id   AF-A0A526VJ43-F1
#
_cell.length_a   1.000
_cell.length_b   1.000
_cell.length_c   1.000
_cell.angle_alpha   90.00
_cell.angle_beta   90.00
_cell.angle_gamma   90.00
#
_symmetry.space_group_name_H-M   'P 1'
#
loop_
_entity.id
_entity.type
_entity.pdbx_description
1 polymer ?
#
loop_
_entity_poly.entity_id
_entity_poly.type
_entity_poly.pdbx_seq_one_letter_code
_entity_poly.pdbx_strand_id
1 'polypeptide(L)'
;MPLGCEEDLEVDPAGMALAEGGLSAILRYFARFGLLMRSEGLWSGKRLIPASVVRDVQEGDDPAKLESGYSYRRRWWVWHNELGSFEARGIQ
;
A
#
# COMPACT_ATOMS: atom_id res chain seq x y z
N MET A 1 1.53 -18.40 3.61
CA MET A 1 1.42 -16.93 3.58
C MET A 1 -0.01 -16.48 3.81
N PRO A 2 -0.26 -15.46 4.66
CA PRO A 2 -1.62 -15.09 5.06
C PRO A 2 -2.51 -14.53 3.93
N LEU A 3 -1.93 -14.03 2.84
CA LEU A 3 -2.65 -13.61 1.62
C LEU A 3 -2.58 -14.61 0.46
N GLY A 4 -1.88 -15.74 0.66
CA GLY A 4 -1.66 -16.76 -0.38
C GLY A 4 -1.03 -16.19 -1.66
N CYS A 5 -0.13 -15.22 -1.52
CA CYS A 5 0.64 -14.65 -2.61
C CYS A 5 1.93 -15.44 -2.81
N GLU A 6 2.40 -15.44 -4.06
CA GLU A 6 3.77 -15.76 -4.43
C GLU A 6 4.35 -14.45 -4.98
N GLU A 7 5.57 -14.13 -4.58
CA GLU A 7 6.26 -12.92 -4.99
C GLU A 7 7.70 -13.22 -5.39
N ASP A 8 8.21 -12.40 -6.29
CA ASP A 8 9.63 -12.30 -6.58
C ASP A 8 10.12 -10.91 -6.18
N LEU A 9 11.31 -10.86 -5.59
CA LEU A 9 11.92 -9.63 -5.08
C LEU A 9 13.31 -9.50 -5.69
N GLU A 10 13.54 -8.41 -6.41
CA GLU A 10 14.89 -8.05 -6.84
C GLU A 10 15.79 -7.83 -5.62
N VAL A 11 17.00 -8.38 -5.67
CA VAL A 11 18.00 -8.30 -4.60
C VAL A 11 19.25 -7.60 -5.10
N ASP A 12 19.87 -6.82 -4.21
CA ASP A 12 21.18 -6.22 -4.47
C ASP A 12 22.31 -7.28 -4.43
N PRO A 13 23.54 -6.92 -4.83
CA PRO A 13 24.67 -7.86 -4.78
C PRO A 13 25.03 -8.37 -3.38
N ALA A 14 24.60 -7.70 -2.32
CA ALA A 14 24.78 -8.13 -0.93
C ALA A 14 23.63 -9.04 -0.45
N GLY A 15 22.62 -9.31 -1.29
CA GLY A 15 21.47 -10.16 -1.01
C GLY A 15 20.31 -9.44 -0.31
N MET A 16 20.32 -8.10 -0.27
CA MET A 16 19.24 -7.32 0.33
C MET A 16 18.13 -7.05 -0.68
N ALA A 17 16.87 -7.33 -0.32
CA ALA A 17 15.73 -7.08 -1.17
C ALA A 17 15.45 -5.57 -1.37
N LEU A 18 15.17 -5.18 -2.61
CA LEU A 18 14.84 -3.80 -2.97
C LEU A 18 13.40 -3.44 -2.59
N ALA A 19 13.25 -2.75 -1.46
CA ALA A 19 11.95 -2.44 -0.86
C ALA A 19 11.12 -1.35 -1.58
N GLU A 20 11.72 -0.59 -2.50
CA GLU A 20 11.05 0.55 -3.17
C GLU A 20 10.46 0.24 -4.54
N GLY A 21 10.81 -0.90 -5.14
CA GLY A 21 10.36 -1.25 -6.48
C GLY A 21 10.69 -2.67 -6.96
N GLY A 22 11.41 -3.48 -6.19
CA GLY A 22 11.84 -4.81 -6.62
C GLY A 22 10.76 -5.88 -6.61
N LEU A 23 9.51 -5.55 -6.22
CA LEU A 23 8.43 -6.53 -6.08
C LEU A 23 7.74 -6.81 -7.42
N SER A 24 7.86 -8.05 -7.88
CA SER A 24 7.07 -8.60 -8.97
C SER A 24 6.03 -9.60 -8.44
N ALA A 25 4.76 -9.39 -8.78
CA ALA A 25 3.66 -10.25 -8.38
C ALA A 25 2.52 -10.19 -9.42
N ILE A 26 1.64 -11.20 -9.41
CA ILE A 26 0.47 -11.17 -10.30
C ILE A 26 -0.59 -10.18 -9.80
N LEU A 27 -1.39 -9.62 -10.72
CA LEU A 27 -2.43 -8.63 -10.42
C LEU A 27 -3.38 -9.04 -9.29
N ARG A 28 -3.74 -10.33 -9.22
CA ARG A 28 -4.63 -10.85 -8.19
C ARG A 28 -4.07 -10.66 -6.78
N TYR A 29 -2.76 -10.71 -6.62
CA TYR A 29 -2.11 -10.53 -5.33
C TYR A 29 -2.12 -9.07 -4.88
N PHE A 30 -1.88 -8.13 -5.81
CA PHE A 30 -2.10 -6.70 -5.55
C PHE A 30 -3.56 -6.41 -5.18
N ALA A 31 -4.53 -7.02 -5.87
CA ALA A 31 -5.95 -6.85 -5.53
C ALA A 31 -6.29 -7.38 -4.12
N ARG A 32 -5.71 -8.52 -3.70
CA ARG A 32 -5.88 -9.05 -2.33
C ARG A 32 -5.29 -8.10 -1.29
N PHE A 33 -4.12 -7.52 -1.57
CA PHE A 33 -3.51 -6.53 -0.69
C PHE A 33 -4.37 -5.25 -0.60
N GLY A 34 -4.91 -4.77 -1.72
CA GLY A 34 -5.86 -3.66 -1.73
C GLY A 34 -7.12 -3.96 -0.92
N LEU A 35 -7.66 -5.18 -1.01
CA LEU A 35 -8.80 -5.61 -0.20
C LEU A 35 -8.45 -5.68 1.30
N LEU A 36 -7.27 -6.18 1.66
CA LEU A 36 -6.76 -6.16 3.03
C LEU A 36 -6.72 -4.72 3.58
N MET A 37 -6.18 -3.78 2.81
CA MET A 37 -6.11 -2.37 3.21
C MET A 37 -7.51 -1.76 3.35
N ARG A 38 -8.42 -2.01 2.39
CA ARG A 38 -9.82 -1.56 2.46
C ARG A 38 -10.56 -2.12 3.69
N SER A 39 -10.24 -3.33 4.12
CA SER A 39 -10.81 -3.98 5.30
C SER A 39 -10.10 -3.60 6.61
N GLU A 40 -9.43 -2.44 6.66
CA GLU A 40 -8.66 -1.96 7.82
C GLU A 40 -7.65 -3.00 8.36
N GLY A 41 -7.06 -3.80 7.46
CA GLY A 41 -6.09 -4.82 7.82
C GLY A 41 -6.69 -6.14 8.33
N LEU A 42 -8.00 -6.34 8.25
CA LEU A 42 -8.67 -7.61 8.56
C LEU A 42 -8.71 -8.51 7.32
N TRP A 43 -8.24 -9.74 7.48
CA TRP A 43 -8.31 -10.77 6.45
C TRP A 43 -8.75 -12.10 7.05
N SER A 44 -9.86 -12.66 6.54
CA SER A 44 -10.39 -13.95 7.01
C SER A 44 -10.50 -14.06 8.54
N GLY A 45 -10.95 -12.99 9.20
CA GLY A 45 -11.11 -12.93 10.67
C GLY A 45 -9.83 -12.66 11.46
N LYS A 46 -8.66 -12.59 10.82
CA LYS A 46 -7.39 -12.26 11.44
C LYS A 46 -6.92 -10.86 11.04
N ARG A 47 -6.51 -10.06 12.03
CA ARG A 47 -5.90 -8.75 11.78
C ARG A 47 -4.42 -8.93 11.39
N LEU A 48 -4.09 -8.65 10.14
CA LEU A 48 -2.73 -8.71 9.61
C LEU A 48 -2.03 -7.34 9.67
N ILE A 49 -2.80 -6.27 9.51
CA ILE A 49 -2.33 -4.88 9.65
C ILE A 49 -3.17 -4.20 10.74
N PRO A 50 -2.56 -3.46 11.69
CA PRO A 50 -3.33 -2.68 12.66
C PRO A 50 -4.25 -1.68 11.95
N ALA A 51 -5.51 -1.58 12.38
CA ALA A 51 -6.46 -0.61 11.80
C ALA A 51 -5.91 0.83 11.87
N SER A 52 -5.17 1.16 12.95
CA SER A 52 -4.54 2.46 13.12
C SER A 52 -3.57 2.81 12.00
N VAL A 53 -2.86 1.83 11.42
CA VAL A 53 -1.95 2.08 10.28
C VAL A 53 -2.74 2.46 9.04
N VAL A 54 -3.85 1.77 8.76
CA VAL A 54 -4.71 2.07 7.61
C VAL A 54 -5.38 3.44 7.76
N ARG A 55 -5.94 3.72 8.94
CA ARG A 55 -6.59 5.01 9.21
C ARG A 55 -5.63 6.17 9.11
N ASP A 56 -4.41 6.01 9.63
CA ASP A 56 -3.37 7.02 9.49
C ASP A 56 -2.97 7.26 8.03
N VAL A 57 -2.94 6.23 7.18
CA VAL A 57 -2.77 6.42 5.73
C VAL A 57 -3.92 7.24 5.15
N GLN A 58 -5.17 6.92 5.51
CA GLN A 58 -6.36 7.62 5.02
C GLN A 58 -6.46 9.08 5.48
N GLU A 59 -5.94 9.41 6.67
CA GLU A 59 -5.84 10.80 7.13
C GLU A 59 -4.99 11.65 6.18
N GLY A 60 -4.00 11.05 5.52
CA GLY A 60 -3.07 11.75 4.66
C GLY A 60 -2.23 12.80 5.41
N ASP A 61 -1.49 13.58 4.65
CA ASP A 61 -0.86 14.83 5.09
C ASP A 61 -1.60 16.02 4.44
N ASP A 62 -1.15 17.24 4.68
CA ASP A 62 -1.65 18.47 4.08
C ASP A 62 -1.57 18.42 2.53
N PRO A 63 -2.71 18.38 1.81
CA PRO A 63 -2.72 18.35 0.36
C PRO A 63 -2.25 19.66 -0.28
N ALA A 64 -2.21 20.78 0.45
CA ALA A 64 -1.66 22.03 -0.07
C ALA A 64 -0.14 21.95 -0.36
N LYS A 65 0.54 20.93 0.19
CA LYS A 65 1.96 20.65 -0.09
C LYS A 65 2.20 20.18 -1.52
N LEU A 66 1.18 19.70 -2.24
CA LEU A 66 1.29 19.23 -3.62
C LEU A 66 0.23 19.92 -4.50
N GLU A 67 0.65 20.46 -5.64
CA GLU A 67 -0.24 21.20 -6.56
C GLU A 67 -1.37 20.34 -7.18
N SER A 68 -1.30 19.01 -7.03
CA SER A 68 -2.27 18.06 -7.59
C SER A 68 -3.52 17.85 -6.73
N GLY A 69 -3.57 18.40 -5.51
CA GLY A 69 -4.63 18.12 -4.53
C GLY A 69 -4.49 16.78 -3.80
N TYR A 70 -3.45 15.99 -4.13
CA TYR A 70 -3.06 14.82 -3.35
C TYR A 70 -2.23 15.23 -2.14
N SER A 71 -2.14 14.34 -1.14
CA SER A 71 -1.02 14.34 -0.21
C SER A 71 -0.31 12.99 -0.22
N TYR A 72 0.82 12.90 0.49
CA TYR A 72 1.62 11.67 0.56
C TYR A 72 1.87 11.29 2.00
N ARG A 73 1.52 10.04 2.37
CA ARG A 73 1.66 9.55 3.74
C ARG A 73 2.00 8.07 3.78
N ARG A 74 3.03 7.71 4.54
CA ARG A 74 3.48 6.31 4.74
C ARG A 74 3.60 5.50 3.45
N ARG A 75 4.13 6.12 2.39
CA ARG A 75 4.32 5.57 1.05
C ARG A 75 3.05 5.44 0.17
N TRP A 76 1.98 6.12 0.54
CA TRP A 76 0.73 6.16 -0.22
C TRP A 76 0.44 7.57 -0.72
N TRP A 77 -0.09 7.65 -1.95
CA TRP A 77 -0.70 8.86 -2.49
C TRP A 77 -2.15 8.92 -2.02
N VAL A 78 -2.56 10.01 -1.37
CA VAL A 78 -3.87 10.17 -0.74
C VAL A 78 -4.65 11.23 -1.50
N TRP A 79 -5.84 10.91 -2.00
CA TRP A 79 -6.56 11.76 -2.96
C TRP A 79 -7.53 12.76 -2.30
N HIS A 80 -7.93 12.54 -1.04
CA HIS A 80 -8.91 13.39 -0.34
C HIS A 80 -10.27 13.53 -1.05
N ASN A 81 -10.66 12.51 -1.82
CA ASN A 81 -12.00 12.45 -2.39
C ASN A 81 -13.05 12.02 -1.34
N GLU A 82 -14.33 12.08 -1.70
CA GLU A 82 -15.45 11.71 -0.82
C GLU A 82 -15.39 10.26 -0.30
N LEU A 83 -14.61 9.40 -0.96
CA LEU A 83 -14.42 8.00 -0.59
C LEU A 83 -13.21 7.76 0.31
N GLY A 84 -12.43 8.81 0.65
CA GLY A 84 -11.19 8.67 1.41
C GLY A 84 -10.16 7.78 0.72
N SER A 85 -10.09 7.86 -0.62
CA SER A 85 -9.24 6.97 -1.43
C SER A 85 -7.76 7.33 -1.33
N PHE A 86 -6.94 6.28 -1.39
CA PHE A 86 -5.48 6.35 -1.44
C PHE A 86 -4.95 5.21 -2.31
N GLU A 87 -3.76 5.38 -2.87
CA GLU A 87 -3.21 4.45 -3.86
C GLU A 87 -1.68 4.37 -3.82
N ALA A 88 -1.18 3.19 -4.18
CA ALA A 88 0.24 2.95 -4.40
C ALA A 88 0.51 3.10 -5.89
N ARG A 89 1.46 3.96 -6.25
CA ARG A 89 1.87 4.21 -7.64
C ARG A 89 3.32 3.82 -7.82
N GLY A 90 3.61 3.11 -8.90
CA GLY A 90 4.96 2.79 -9.34
C GLY A 90 5.12 3.19 -10.81
N ILE A 91 6.36 3.51 -11.18
CA ILE A 91 6.79 3.61 -12.57
C ILE A 91 7.67 2.38 -12.79
N GLN A 92 7.46 1.66 -13.89
CA GLN A 92 8.25 0.50 -14.25
C GLN A 92 9.17 0.86 -15.42
#